data_AF-A0A0F9JXY4-F1
#
_entry.id   AF-A0A0F9JXY4-F1
#
_cell.length_a   1.000
_cell.length_b   1.000
_cell.length_c   1.000
_cell.angle_alpha   90.00
_cell.angle_beta   90.00
_cell.angle_gamma   90.00
#
_symmetry.space_group_name_H-M   'P 1'
#
loop_
_entity.id
_entity.type
_entity.pdbx_description
1 polymer ?
#
loop_
_entity_poly.entity_id
_entity_poly.type
_entity_poly.pdbx_seq_one_letter_code
_entity_poly.pdbx_strand_id
1 'polypeptide(L)'
;MTIVESKTILYPSKYDEIEEITISPASFDPDNGETGKVSFTLAEPGIVRAFVRPKERRFILLNTLLDFEAKEAGSHELEWDGTDNKGNVLDPSMYKISVQAQPLRDSEWDEESLPWDPDPHLREEMILYLKDQDKRVHAHFVHPKEKCQEIKVKITSPKNGDTVKGKIKIVRELDESTRCYGAAHGHSARFYVDYMLLQENKDEQELVSEWVWDTADIPPGKHVLTATACDHHDHMGADSIIINIEK
;
A
#
# COMPACT_ATOMS: atom_id res chain seq x y z
N MET A 1 12.77 -15.86 -14.19
CA MET A 1 11.29 -15.94 -14.11
C MET A 1 10.78 -14.59 -14.57
N THR A 2 10.02 -14.53 -15.66
CA THR A 2 9.73 -13.28 -16.38
C THR A 2 8.65 -12.46 -15.69
N ILE A 3 8.98 -11.24 -15.24
CA ILE A 3 7.97 -10.22 -14.93
C ILE A 3 7.25 -9.89 -16.25
N VAL A 4 5.92 -10.05 -16.27
CA VAL A 4 5.12 -9.84 -17.48
C VAL A 4 5.14 -8.35 -17.82
N GLU A 5 5.73 -7.99 -18.95
CA GLU A 5 5.77 -6.63 -19.49
C GLU A 5 4.53 -6.33 -20.34
N SER A 6 3.97 -5.13 -20.18
CA SER A 6 3.08 -4.52 -21.16
C SER A 6 3.35 -3.01 -21.20
N LYS A 7 3.09 -2.39 -22.36
CA LYS A 7 3.33 -0.97 -22.64
C LYS A 7 2.00 -0.26 -22.95
N THR A 8 1.62 0.75 -22.16
CA THR A 8 0.50 1.64 -22.48
C THR A 8 0.85 3.12 -22.30
N ILE A 9 0.24 3.91 -23.18
CA ILE A 9 0.22 5.37 -23.24
C ILE A 9 -0.78 5.85 -22.19
N LEU A 10 -0.34 6.70 -21.27
CA LEU A 10 -1.28 7.34 -20.34
C LEU A 10 -2.24 8.23 -21.13
N TYR A 11 -3.52 7.89 -21.06
CA TYR A 11 -4.53 8.92 -21.02
C TYR A 11 -4.85 9.12 -19.55
N PRO A 12 -4.86 10.36 -19.04
CA PRO A 12 -5.71 10.63 -17.91
C PRO A 12 -7.14 10.27 -18.37
N SER A 13 -7.59 9.05 -18.03
CA SER A 13 -8.78 9.09 -17.19
C SER A 13 -8.33 9.94 -16.02
N LYS A 14 -9.02 11.04 -15.81
CA LYS A 14 -8.82 12.00 -14.72
C LYS A 14 -8.48 11.32 -13.38
N TYR A 15 -8.73 10.01 -13.19
CA TYR A 15 -8.64 9.30 -11.91
C TYR A 15 -8.23 7.82 -11.88
N ASP A 16 -7.46 7.22 -12.81
CA ASP A 16 -7.17 5.78 -12.65
C ASP A 16 -5.76 5.22 -12.86
N GLU A 17 -5.51 4.18 -12.06
CA GLU A 17 -4.31 3.38 -11.83
C GLU A 17 -3.51 3.05 -13.10
N ILE A 18 -2.18 3.16 -13.02
CA ILE A 18 -1.27 2.80 -14.12
C ILE A 18 -1.14 1.28 -14.12
N GLU A 19 -1.83 0.63 -15.05
CA GLU A 19 -1.81 -0.83 -15.19
C GLU A 19 -0.53 -1.34 -15.89
N GLU A 20 0.23 -0.47 -16.56
CA GLU A 20 1.35 -0.88 -17.41
C GLU A 20 2.67 -0.21 -17.01
N ILE A 21 3.45 -0.98 -16.25
CA ILE A 21 4.72 -0.62 -15.64
C ILE A 21 5.74 -1.62 -16.17
N THR A 22 6.88 -1.15 -16.67
CA THR A 22 7.99 -2.05 -17.04
C THR A 22 8.98 -2.15 -15.90
N ILE A 23 9.42 -3.37 -15.58
CA ILE A 23 10.54 -3.60 -14.67
C ILE A 23 11.70 -4.16 -15.49
N SER A 24 12.84 -3.45 -15.48
CA SER A 24 14.05 -3.87 -16.18
C SER A 24 15.23 -4.02 -15.21
N PRO A 25 15.95 -5.16 -15.22
CA PRO A 25 15.63 -6.35 -15.99
C PRO A 25 14.33 -7.01 -15.51
N ALA A 26 13.66 -7.78 -16.38
CA ALA A 26 12.43 -8.50 -16.05
C ALA A 26 12.62 -9.57 -14.95
N SER A 27 13.84 -9.81 -14.52
CA SER A 27 14.20 -10.49 -13.28
C SER A 27 15.57 -10.01 -12.83
N PHE A 28 15.72 -9.77 -11.54
CA PHE A 28 16.99 -9.47 -10.89
C PHE A 28 17.08 -10.30 -9.59
N ASP A 29 18.28 -10.44 -9.05
CA ASP A 29 18.58 -11.18 -7.82
C ASP A 29 18.94 -10.23 -6.66
N PRO A 30 17.97 -9.91 -5.78
CA PRO A 30 18.20 -9.11 -4.58
C PRO A 30 19.28 -9.66 -3.64
N ASP A 31 19.44 -10.99 -3.55
CA ASP A 31 20.41 -11.62 -2.66
C ASP A 31 21.86 -11.34 -3.12
N ASN A 32 22.04 -11.03 -4.40
CA ASN A 32 23.30 -10.62 -4.99
C ASN A 32 23.43 -9.08 -5.14
N GLY A 33 22.50 -8.31 -4.56
CA GLY A 33 22.48 -6.86 -4.62
C GLY A 33 22.11 -6.29 -6.00
N GLU A 34 21.51 -7.11 -6.87
CA GLU A 34 20.95 -6.61 -8.12
C GLU A 34 19.69 -5.79 -7.84
N THR A 35 19.40 -4.81 -8.70
CA THR A 35 18.22 -3.95 -8.58
C THR A 35 17.41 -3.97 -9.87
N GLY A 36 16.12 -3.70 -9.73
CA GLY A 36 15.20 -3.46 -10.83
C GLY A 36 14.92 -1.98 -11.02
N LYS A 37 14.69 -1.59 -12.27
CA LYS A 37 14.19 -0.27 -12.64
C LYS A 37 12.72 -0.35 -12.99
N VAL A 38 11.90 0.36 -12.24
CA VAL A 38 10.47 0.55 -12.50
C VAL A 38 10.32 1.80 -13.37
N SER A 39 9.86 1.63 -14.62
CA SER A 39 9.69 2.75 -15.54
C SER A 39 8.21 2.99 -15.84
N PHE A 40 7.84 4.26 -15.89
CA PHE A 40 6.51 4.73 -16.30
C PHE A 40 6.65 6.06 -17.05
N THR A 41 5.61 6.48 -17.78
CA THR A 41 5.63 7.76 -18.52
C THR A 41 4.36 8.51 -18.19
N LEU A 42 4.46 9.77 -17.76
CA LEU A 42 3.33 10.66 -17.53
C LEU A 42 2.95 11.43 -18.80
N ALA A 43 1.67 11.45 -19.18
CA ALA A 43 1.20 12.31 -20.29
C ALA A 43 1.08 13.78 -19.88
N GLU A 44 0.74 14.03 -18.61
CA GLU A 44 0.60 15.34 -17.99
C GLU A 44 1.24 15.31 -16.59
N PRO A 45 1.64 16.45 -16.02
CA PRO A 45 2.12 16.49 -14.63
C PRO A 45 1.06 15.96 -13.66
N GLY A 46 1.49 15.26 -12.61
CA GLY A 46 0.57 14.64 -11.65
C GLY A 46 1.23 14.25 -10.34
N ILE A 47 0.43 13.93 -9.33
CA ILE A 47 0.89 13.26 -8.12
C ILE A 47 0.95 11.76 -8.37
N VAL A 48 2.04 11.13 -7.96
CA VAL A 48 2.31 9.73 -8.25
C VAL A 48 2.60 8.97 -6.97
N ARG A 49 1.97 7.82 -6.83
CA ARG A 49 2.26 6.82 -5.80
C ARG A 49 2.75 5.55 -6.48
N ALA A 50 3.87 5.01 -6.03
CA ALA A 50 4.41 3.75 -6.52
C ALA A 50 4.71 2.84 -5.34
N PHE A 51 4.20 1.61 -5.35
CA PHE A 51 4.30 0.70 -4.22
C PHE A 51 4.33 -0.76 -4.65
N VAL A 52 4.86 -1.59 -3.76
CA VAL A 52 4.97 -3.04 -3.91
C VAL A 52 3.93 -3.68 -3.00
N ARG A 53 3.17 -4.65 -3.51
CA ARG A 53 2.16 -5.38 -2.74
C ARG A 53 2.04 -6.84 -3.17
N PRO A 54 1.49 -7.74 -2.35
CA PRO A 54 1.16 -9.08 -2.79
C PRO A 54 0.08 -9.04 -3.89
N LYS A 55 0.18 -9.92 -4.90
CA LYS A 55 -0.69 -9.91 -6.10
C LYS A 55 -2.18 -9.91 -5.78
N GLU A 56 -2.56 -10.71 -4.77
CA GLU A 56 -3.94 -10.99 -4.35
C GLU A 56 -4.36 -10.28 -3.06
N ARG A 57 -3.58 -9.31 -2.57
CA ARG A 57 -3.86 -8.61 -1.30
C ARG A 57 -3.69 -7.10 -1.46
N ARG A 58 -4.82 -6.40 -1.60
CA ARG A 58 -4.82 -4.94 -1.83
C ARG A 58 -4.38 -4.10 -0.62
N PHE A 59 -4.55 -4.61 0.60
CA PHE A 59 -4.35 -3.86 1.84
C PHE A 59 -2.99 -4.08 2.51
N ILE A 60 -2.03 -4.64 1.79
CA ILE A 60 -0.67 -4.89 2.26
C ILE A 60 0.28 -4.11 1.37
N LEU A 61 0.95 -3.11 1.93
CA LEU A 61 2.05 -2.39 1.30
C LEU A 61 3.37 -3.00 1.78
N LEU A 62 4.03 -3.76 0.92
CA LEU A 62 5.34 -4.34 1.26
C LEU A 62 6.42 -3.27 1.22
N ASN A 63 6.34 -2.35 0.26
CA ASN A 63 7.27 -1.23 0.14
C ASN A 63 6.58 -0.06 -0.58
N THR A 64 6.98 1.16 -0.24
CA THR A 64 6.53 2.39 -0.91
C THR A 64 7.74 3.02 -1.59
N LEU A 65 7.74 3.00 -2.92
CA LEU A 65 8.82 3.52 -3.76
C LEU A 65 8.65 5.02 -4.03
N LEU A 66 7.39 5.47 -4.04
CA LEU A 66 7.01 6.86 -4.23
C LEU A 66 5.70 7.12 -3.50
N ASP A 67 5.63 8.20 -2.71
CA ASP A 67 4.48 8.50 -1.85
C ASP A 67 3.81 9.82 -2.24
N PHE A 68 2.82 9.72 -3.14
CA PHE A 68 2.02 10.85 -3.66
C PHE A 68 2.83 12.10 -4.05
N GLU A 69 4.00 11.88 -4.66
CA GLU A 69 4.92 12.94 -5.07
C GLU A 69 4.51 13.56 -6.40
N ALA A 70 4.65 14.87 -6.53
CA ALA A 70 4.48 15.56 -7.81
C ALA A 70 5.59 15.15 -8.79
N LYS A 71 5.21 14.83 -10.03
CA LYS A 71 6.10 14.52 -11.16
C LYS A 71 5.61 15.26 -12.39
N GLU A 72 6.56 15.75 -13.18
CA GLU A 72 6.29 16.38 -14.47
C GLU A 72 5.83 15.37 -15.53
N ALA A 73 5.24 15.84 -16.63
CA ALA A 73 5.01 15.00 -17.80
C ALA A 73 6.34 14.44 -18.35
N GLY A 74 6.30 13.25 -18.95
CA GLY A 74 7.45 12.55 -19.51
C GLY A 74 7.80 11.25 -18.80
N SER A 75 8.94 10.66 -19.16
CA SER A 75 9.38 9.36 -18.65
C SER A 75 10.06 9.48 -17.29
N HIS A 76 9.76 8.53 -16.40
CA HIS A 76 10.28 8.42 -15.04
C HIS A 76 10.81 7.01 -14.77
N GLU A 77 11.82 6.93 -13.91
CA GLU A 77 12.39 5.68 -13.42
C GLU A 77 12.47 5.72 -11.89
N LEU A 78 12.15 4.60 -11.24
CA LEU A 78 12.39 4.35 -9.83
C LEU A 78 13.27 3.11 -9.72
N GLU A 79 14.27 3.16 -8.85
CA GLU A 79 15.07 1.99 -8.52
C GLU A 79 14.42 1.23 -7.36
N TRP A 80 14.46 -0.10 -7.43
CA TRP A 80 14.00 -0.96 -6.37
C TRP A 80 14.90 -2.18 -6.22
N ASP A 81 15.23 -2.53 -4.98
CA ASP A 81 16.16 -3.60 -4.62
C ASP A 81 15.48 -4.95 -4.40
N GLY A 82 14.17 -5.06 -4.62
CA GLY A 82 13.43 -6.31 -4.43
C GLY A 82 13.08 -6.64 -2.98
N THR A 83 13.24 -5.68 -2.07
CA THR A 83 12.95 -5.87 -0.64
C THR A 83 11.67 -5.17 -0.18
N ASP A 84 11.13 -5.63 0.96
CA ASP A 84 10.10 -4.92 1.72
C ASP A 84 10.69 -3.72 2.50
N ASN A 85 9.84 -3.00 3.23
CA ASN A 85 10.23 -1.83 4.02
C ASN A 85 11.15 -2.11 5.22
N LYS A 86 11.51 -3.38 5.47
CA LYS A 86 12.52 -3.80 6.46
C LYS A 86 13.77 -4.41 5.82
N GLY A 87 13.85 -4.44 4.49
CA GLY A 87 14.96 -5.05 3.78
C GLY A 87 14.86 -6.57 3.66
N ASN A 88 13.69 -7.18 3.93
CA ASN A 88 13.51 -8.60 3.64
C ASN A 88 13.33 -8.78 2.14
N VAL A 89 14.12 -9.68 1.54
CA VAL A 89 13.98 -10.06 0.13
C VAL A 89 12.61 -10.69 -0.12
N LEU A 90 11.92 -10.21 -1.15
CA LEU A 90 10.61 -10.68 -1.53
C LEU A 90 10.68 -11.70 -2.67
N ASP A 91 9.82 -12.71 -2.62
CA ASP A 91 9.64 -13.67 -3.72
C ASP A 91 8.93 -12.98 -4.92
N PRO A 92 9.59 -12.88 -6.11
CA PRO A 92 9.00 -12.27 -7.32
C PRO A 92 7.69 -12.89 -7.79
N SER A 93 7.41 -14.13 -7.41
CA SER A 93 6.15 -14.79 -7.75
C SER A 93 4.96 -14.25 -6.95
N MET A 94 5.19 -13.64 -5.79
CA MET A 94 4.16 -13.27 -4.81
C MET A 94 3.74 -11.81 -4.89
N TYR A 95 4.58 -10.91 -5.42
CA TYR A 95 4.30 -9.48 -5.45
C TYR A 95 4.01 -8.93 -6.85
N LYS A 96 3.47 -7.72 -6.87
CA LYS A 96 3.41 -6.84 -8.04
C LYS A 96 3.74 -5.41 -7.60
N ILE A 97 4.28 -4.65 -8.53
CA ILE A 97 4.43 -3.20 -8.39
C ILE A 97 3.18 -2.55 -8.95
N SER A 98 2.68 -1.53 -8.28
CA SER A 98 1.56 -0.71 -8.72
C SER A 98 2.02 0.74 -8.72
N VAL A 99 1.71 1.47 -9.78
CA VAL A 99 1.91 2.90 -9.89
C VAL A 99 0.53 3.51 -10.10
N GLN A 100 0.22 4.56 -9.37
CA GLN A 100 -1.02 5.30 -9.49
C GLN A 100 -0.64 6.75 -9.72
N ALA A 101 -1.28 7.39 -10.68
CA ALA A 101 -1.10 8.81 -10.95
C ALA A 101 -2.47 9.50 -10.90
N GLN A 102 -2.49 10.69 -10.33
CA GLN A 102 -3.63 11.59 -10.34
C GLN A 102 -3.14 12.99 -10.69
N PRO A 103 -4.02 13.92 -11.02
CA PRO A 103 -3.58 15.26 -11.35
C PRO A 103 -2.89 15.98 -10.18
N LEU A 104 -2.19 17.08 -10.46
CA LEU A 104 -1.61 17.89 -9.40
C LEU A 104 -2.71 18.48 -8.50
N ARG A 105 -2.41 18.60 -7.20
CA ARG A 105 -3.35 19.12 -6.20
C ARG A 105 -3.82 20.54 -6.52
N ASP A 106 -2.93 21.35 -7.08
CA ASP A 106 -3.17 22.76 -7.40
C ASP A 106 -3.68 22.99 -8.83
N SER A 107 -3.97 21.92 -9.57
CA SER A 107 -4.58 22.05 -10.90
C SER A 107 -5.99 22.66 -10.78
N GLU A 108 -6.42 23.39 -11.80
CA GLU A 108 -7.76 23.99 -11.82
C GLU A 108 -8.82 22.90 -12.06
N TRP A 109 -9.66 22.66 -11.06
CA TRP A 109 -10.83 21.78 -11.16
C TRP A 109 -12.06 22.50 -10.65
N ASP A 110 -13.19 22.25 -11.30
CA ASP A 110 -14.50 22.59 -10.75
C ASP A 110 -14.98 21.40 -9.91
N GLU A 111 -15.01 21.56 -8.58
CA GLU A 111 -15.44 20.54 -7.63
C GLU A 111 -16.87 20.03 -7.91
N GLU A 112 -17.75 20.91 -8.37
CA GLU A 112 -19.14 20.56 -8.70
C GLU A 112 -19.21 19.72 -9.99
N SER A 113 -18.20 19.79 -10.85
CA SER A 113 -18.09 19.01 -12.08
C SER A 113 -17.51 17.60 -11.88
N LEU A 114 -17.01 17.29 -10.67
CA LEU A 114 -16.43 15.97 -10.40
C LEU A 114 -17.54 14.90 -10.33
N PRO A 115 -17.28 13.69 -10.88
CA PRO A 115 -18.24 12.60 -10.83
C PRO A 115 -18.23 11.95 -9.45
N TRP A 116 -18.61 12.70 -8.41
CA TRP A 116 -18.71 12.21 -7.04
C TRP A 116 -19.60 10.98 -6.95
N ASP A 117 -19.24 10.04 -6.06
CA ASP A 117 -20.13 8.93 -5.77
C ASP A 117 -21.49 9.45 -5.25
N PRO A 118 -22.62 8.89 -5.74
CA PRO A 118 -23.94 9.30 -5.27
C PRO A 118 -24.21 8.95 -3.80
N ASP A 119 -23.46 8.02 -3.20
CA ASP A 119 -23.52 7.76 -1.76
C ASP A 119 -22.81 8.89 -0.99
N PRO A 120 -23.52 9.64 -0.11
CA PRO A 120 -22.92 10.73 0.64
C PRO A 120 -21.74 10.31 1.51
N HIS A 121 -21.72 9.08 2.05
CA HIS A 121 -20.60 8.61 2.86
C HIS A 121 -19.33 8.45 2.00
N LEU A 122 -19.47 7.90 0.79
CA LEU A 122 -18.35 7.74 -0.13
C LEU A 122 -17.87 9.09 -0.67
N ARG A 123 -18.77 10.07 -0.82
CA ARG A 123 -18.39 11.44 -1.15
C ARG A 123 -17.57 12.10 -0.03
N GLU A 124 -17.91 11.88 1.23
CA GLU A 124 -17.10 12.36 2.38
C GLU A 124 -15.69 11.74 2.37
N GLU A 125 -15.56 10.48 1.93
CA GLU A 125 -14.28 9.78 1.69
C GLU A 125 -13.58 10.21 0.38
N MET A 126 -14.11 11.25 -0.28
CA MET A 126 -13.60 11.82 -1.52
C MET A 126 -13.54 10.80 -2.66
N ILE A 127 -14.54 9.92 -2.74
CA ILE A 127 -14.65 8.90 -3.78
C ILE A 127 -15.41 9.43 -4.99
N LEU A 128 -14.85 9.18 -6.16
CA LEU A 128 -15.46 9.42 -7.46
C LEU A 128 -16.00 8.11 -8.02
N TYR A 129 -17.16 8.17 -8.67
CA TYR A 129 -17.76 7.05 -9.39
C TYR A 129 -17.65 7.26 -10.91
N LEU A 130 -16.69 6.56 -11.52
CA LEU A 130 -16.47 6.57 -12.96
C LEU A 130 -17.44 5.60 -13.62
N LYS A 131 -18.66 6.07 -13.85
CA LYS A 131 -19.79 5.27 -14.36
C LYS A 131 -19.45 4.48 -15.63
N ASP A 132 -18.70 5.07 -16.55
CA ASP A 132 -18.33 4.42 -17.82
C ASP A 132 -17.38 3.23 -17.65
N GLN A 133 -16.70 3.15 -16.50
CA GLN A 133 -15.77 2.06 -16.13
C GLN A 133 -16.33 1.17 -15.01
N ASP A 134 -17.52 1.52 -14.49
CA ASP A 134 -18.09 0.95 -13.27
C ASP A 134 -17.07 0.87 -12.11
N LYS A 135 -16.29 1.94 -11.95
CA LYS A 135 -15.15 1.98 -11.02
C LYS A 135 -15.28 3.12 -10.01
N ARG A 136 -14.80 2.86 -8.78
CA ARG A 136 -14.68 3.82 -7.69
C ARG A 136 -13.23 4.10 -7.38
N VAL A 137 -12.91 5.38 -7.18
CA VAL A 137 -11.54 5.86 -7.03
C VAL A 137 -11.48 6.98 -6.00
N HIS A 138 -10.48 6.95 -5.12
CA HIS A 138 -10.24 8.07 -4.20
C HIS A 138 -9.57 9.23 -4.92
N ALA A 139 -10.08 10.44 -4.72
CA ALA A 139 -9.59 11.67 -5.30
C ALA A 139 -8.43 12.26 -4.51
N HIS A 140 -7.28 11.58 -4.46
CA HIS A 140 -6.09 12.00 -3.71
C HIS A 140 -5.56 13.41 -4.07
N PHE A 141 -5.84 13.90 -5.28
CA PHE A 141 -5.51 15.27 -5.69
C PHE A 141 -6.35 16.35 -4.97
N VAL A 142 -7.49 16.01 -4.34
CA VAL A 142 -8.24 16.94 -3.49
C VAL A 142 -7.83 16.88 -2.01
N HIS A 143 -6.98 15.93 -1.62
CA HIS A 143 -6.52 15.82 -0.24
C HIS A 143 -5.49 16.93 0.06
N PRO A 144 -5.51 17.52 1.27
CA PRO A 144 -4.39 18.33 1.76
C PRO A 144 -3.09 17.52 1.69
N LYS A 145 -2.00 18.15 1.26
CA LYS A 145 -0.72 17.46 1.03
C LYS A 145 -0.22 16.72 2.28
N GLU A 146 -0.35 17.34 3.44
CA GLU A 146 0.05 16.80 4.74
C GLU A 146 -0.82 15.63 5.23
N LYS A 147 -1.99 15.42 4.60
CA LYS A 147 -2.93 14.34 4.90
C LYS A 147 -2.84 13.17 3.91
N CYS A 148 -2.09 13.33 2.82
CA CYS A 148 -2.03 12.38 1.72
C CYS A 148 -0.63 11.77 1.63
N GLN A 149 -0.38 10.83 2.54
CA GLN A 149 0.90 10.16 2.73
C GLN A 149 0.67 8.73 3.24
N GLU A 150 1.71 7.91 3.21
CA GLU A 150 1.72 6.58 3.81
C GLU A 150 1.57 6.65 5.34
N ILE A 151 0.71 5.79 5.90
CA ILE A 151 0.58 5.64 7.35
C ILE A 151 1.81 4.88 7.87
N LYS A 152 2.52 5.42 8.87
CA LYS A 152 3.64 4.68 9.48
C LYS A 152 3.11 3.72 10.54
N VAL A 153 3.24 2.45 10.23
CA VAL A 153 2.83 1.32 11.08
C VAL A 153 4.08 0.68 11.67
N LYS A 154 3.98 0.18 12.91
CA LYS A 154 5.03 -0.59 13.55
C LYS A 154 4.48 -1.78 14.31
N ILE A 155 5.03 -2.97 14.12
CA ILE A 155 4.81 -4.10 15.05
C ILE A 155 5.80 -3.95 16.20
N THR A 156 5.31 -3.89 17.43
CA THR A 156 6.15 -3.79 18.64
C THR A 156 6.20 -5.07 19.46
N SER A 157 5.26 -5.98 19.22
CA SER A 157 5.28 -7.34 19.75
C SER A 157 4.57 -8.29 18.78
N PRO A 158 5.12 -9.47 18.47
CA PRO A 158 6.48 -9.92 18.79
C PRO A 158 7.55 -9.08 18.07
N LYS A 159 8.83 -9.31 18.36
CA LYS A 159 9.95 -8.69 17.64
C LYS A 159 10.37 -9.53 16.44
N ASN A 160 11.03 -8.88 15.47
CA ASN A 160 11.63 -9.57 14.33
C ASN A 160 12.65 -10.62 14.80
N GLY A 161 12.48 -11.85 14.32
CA GLY A 161 13.27 -13.03 14.68
C GLY A 161 12.79 -13.80 15.91
N ASP A 162 11.74 -13.34 16.60
CA ASP A 162 11.24 -14.04 17.79
C ASP A 162 10.69 -15.43 17.44
N THR A 163 10.95 -16.39 18.34
CA THR A 163 10.27 -17.67 18.36
C THR A 163 9.01 -17.57 19.21
N VAL A 164 7.87 -18.01 18.67
CA VAL A 164 6.55 -17.90 19.30
C VAL A 164 5.83 -19.24 19.33
N LYS A 165 4.99 -19.44 20.35
CA LYS A 165 4.20 -20.66 20.54
C LYS A 165 2.94 -20.38 21.37
N GLY A 166 1.83 -20.99 20.97
CA GLY A 166 0.55 -20.91 21.67
C GLY A 166 -0.06 -19.52 21.56
N LYS A 167 -0.66 -19.02 22.65
CA LYS A 167 -1.28 -17.70 22.67
C LYS A 167 -0.25 -16.60 22.87
N ILE A 168 -0.10 -15.74 21.87
CA ILE A 168 0.78 -14.57 21.91
C ILE A 168 -0.02 -13.28 21.70
N LYS A 169 0.51 -12.17 22.19
CA LYS A 169 -0.04 -10.84 21.92
C LYS A 169 0.72 -10.20 20.75
N ILE A 170 -0.03 -9.86 19.71
CA ILE A 170 0.43 -8.99 18.63
C ILE A 170 0.07 -7.55 19.00
N VAL A 171 1.04 -6.65 18.91
CA VAL A 171 0.88 -5.22 19.19
C VAL A 171 1.35 -4.44 17.97
N ARG A 172 0.46 -3.58 17.47
CA ARG A 172 0.70 -2.65 16.37
C ARG A 172 0.56 -1.23 16.89
N GLU A 173 1.49 -0.36 16.51
CA GLU A 173 1.48 1.07 16.81
C GLU A 173 1.44 1.89 15.52
N LEU A 174 0.72 3.00 15.54
CA LEU A 174 0.72 4.01 14.49
C LEU A 174 1.47 5.26 14.92
N ASP A 175 2.22 5.85 13.99
CA ASP A 175 2.75 7.20 14.19
C ASP A 175 1.62 8.22 14.03
N GLU A 176 1.36 8.99 15.10
CA GLU A 176 0.31 10.00 15.12
C GLU A 176 0.44 11.04 14.00
N SER A 177 1.68 11.40 13.63
CA SER A 177 1.93 12.41 12.59
C SER A 177 1.56 11.96 11.18
N THR A 178 1.40 10.66 10.98
CA THR A 178 1.10 10.06 9.67
C THR A 178 -0.22 9.31 9.64
N ARG A 179 -1.05 9.45 10.69
CA ARG A 179 -2.37 8.80 10.73
C ARG A 179 -3.41 9.42 9.80
N CYS A 180 -3.02 10.36 8.93
CA CYS A 180 -3.81 10.92 7.83
C CYS A 180 -5.24 11.35 8.26
N TYR A 181 -6.28 10.75 7.68
CA TYR A 181 -7.69 10.96 8.05
C TYR A 181 -8.14 10.10 9.22
N GLY A 182 -7.31 9.14 9.66
CA GLY A 182 -7.64 8.21 10.72
C GLY A 182 -7.86 8.84 12.09
N ALA A 183 -7.37 10.07 12.29
CA ALA A 183 -7.68 10.87 13.48
C ALA A 183 -9.17 11.25 13.61
N ALA A 184 -9.83 11.47 12.47
CA ALA A 184 -11.21 11.94 12.40
C ALA A 184 -12.20 10.81 12.12
N HIS A 185 -11.78 9.84 11.30
CA HIS A 185 -12.64 8.76 10.81
C HIS A 185 -12.33 7.40 11.42
N GLY A 186 -11.26 7.30 12.23
CA GLY A 186 -10.73 6.01 12.65
C GLY A 186 -9.99 5.31 11.50
N HIS A 187 -9.49 4.12 11.79
CA HIS A 187 -8.73 3.34 10.82
C HIS A 187 -8.92 1.85 11.04
N SER A 188 -8.70 1.09 10.00
CA SER A 188 -8.65 -0.37 10.11
C SER A 188 -7.30 -0.85 10.66
N ALA A 189 -7.32 -1.91 11.45
CA ALA A 189 -6.15 -2.69 11.83
C ALA A 189 -6.30 -4.11 11.28
N ARG A 190 -5.34 -4.56 10.46
CA ARG A 190 -5.35 -5.91 9.90
C ARG A 190 -4.06 -6.63 10.23
N PHE A 191 -4.18 -7.89 10.62
CA PHE A 191 -3.05 -8.76 10.96
C PHE A 191 -3.04 -9.96 10.01
N TYR A 192 -1.86 -10.30 9.51
CA TYR A 192 -1.66 -11.36 8.53
C TYR A 192 -0.49 -12.25 8.91
N VAL A 193 -0.59 -13.54 8.59
CA VAL A 193 0.57 -14.45 8.54
C VAL A 193 0.70 -14.99 7.13
N ASP A 194 1.89 -14.84 6.54
CA ASP A 194 2.18 -15.16 5.13
C ASP A 194 1.13 -14.57 4.19
N TYR A 195 0.75 -13.32 4.46
CA TYR A 195 -0.27 -12.56 3.72
C TYR A 195 -1.69 -13.16 3.76
N MET A 196 -1.94 -14.15 4.62
CA MET A 196 -3.27 -14.64 4.96
C MET A 196 -3.84 -13.83 6.10
N LEU A 197 -5.03 -13.24 5.89
CA LEU A 197 -5.70 -12.41 6.89
C LEU A 197 -6.09 -13.28 8.09
N LEU A 198 -5.65 -12.87 9.28
CA LEU A 198 -6.01 -13.51 10.54
C LEU A 198 -7.08 -12.73 11.29
N GLN A 199 -6.95 -11.40 11.33
CA GLN A 199 -7.83 -10.52 12.09
C GLN A 199 -7.98 -9.17 11.37
N GLU A 200 -9.19 -8.61 11.40
CA GLU A 200 -9.49 -7.24 11.01
C GLU A 200 -10.32 -6.58 12.10
N ASN A 201 -9.84 -5.44 12.59
CA ASN A 201 -10.63 -4.49 13.36
C ASN A 201 -10.88 -3.26 12.47
N LYS A 202 -12.11 -2.77 12.43
CA LYS A 202 -12.49 -1.59 11.64
C LYS A 202 -12.70 -0.41 12.59
N ASP A 203 -12.49 0.79 12.06
CA ASP A 203 -12.84 2.05 12.69
C ASP A 203 -12.20 2.25 14.08
N GLU A 204 -10.99 1.72 14.28
CA GLU A 204 -10.21 1.93 15.49
C GLU A 204 -9.79 3.40 15.60
N GLN A 205 -9.88 3.95 16.81
CA GLN A 205 -9.48 5.33 17.11
C GLN A 205 -8.11 5.41 17.78
N GLU A 206 -7.72 4.33 18.46
CA GLU A 206 -6.49 4.26 19.23
C GLU A 206 -5.27 4.07 18.33
N LEU A 207 -4.15 4.69 18.69
CA LEU A 207 -2.87 4.51 17.96
C LEU A 207 -2.27 3.11 18.17
N VAL A 208 -2.75 2.38 19.17
CA VAL A 208 -2.25 1.06 19.55
C VAL A 208 -3.37 0.04 19.42
N SER A 209 -3.09 -1.03 18.69
CA SER A 209 -3.99 -2.16 18.51
C SER A 209 -3.34 -3.41 19.06
N GLU A 210 -4.06 -4.12 19.91
CA GLU A 210 -3.62 -5.38 20.48
C GLU A 210 -4.54 -6.52 20.05
N TRP A 211 -3.95 -7.66 19.72
CA TRP A 211 -4.70 -8.87 19.42
C TRP A 211 -4.00 -10.09 20.04
N VAL A 212 -4.77 -10.95 20.70
CA VAL A 212 -4.27 -12.24 21.20
C VAL A 212 -4.52 -13.30 20.14
N TRP A 213 -3.43 -13.81 19.58
CA TRP A 213 -3.42 -14.81 18.53
C TRP A 213 -2.93 -16.16 19.06
N ASP A 214 -3.60 -17.25 18.69
CA ASP A 214 -3.14 -18.61 18.97
C ASP A 214 -2.42 -19.18 17.73
N THR A 215 -1.13 -19.53 17.87
CA THR A 215 -0.30 -20.02 16.76
C THR A 215 -0.59 -21.47 16.37
N ALA A 216 -1.48 -22.17 17.09
CA ALA A 216 -1.71 -23.62 16.91
C ALA A 216 -2.10 -24.04 15.48
N ASP A 217 -2.78 -23.15 14.74
CA ASP A 217 -3.29 -23.43 13.39
C ASP A 217 -2.28 -23.13 12.27
N ILE A 218 -1.11 -22.56 12.60
CA ILE A 218 -0.05 -22.30 11.62
C ILE A 218 1.02 -23.40 11.72
N PRO A 219 1.51 -23.94 10.59
CA PRO A 219 2.63 -24.87 10.59
C PRO A 219 3.87 -24.33 11.36
N PRO A 220 4.73 -25.21 11.89
CA PRO A 220 5.96 -24.76 12.52
C PRO A 220 6.95 -24.31 11.44
N GLY A 221 7.78 -23.30 11.75
CA GLY A 221 8.79 -22.78 10.86
C GLY A 221 8.81 -21.25 10.79
N LYS A 222 9.51 -20.73 9.78
CA LYS A 222 9.68 -19.30 9.53
C LYS A 222 8.45 -18.75 8.80
N HIS A 223 7.88 -17.67 9.34
CA HIS A 223 6.70 -17.00 8.80
C HIS A 223 6.88 -15.49 8.74
N VAL A 224 6.12 -14.83 7.86
CA VAL A 224 6.01 -13.37 7.80
C VAL A 224 4.75 -12.94 8.56
N LEU A 225 4.92 -12.22 9.65
CA LEU A 225 3.81 -11.56 10.35
C LEU A 225 3.74 -10.10 9.88
N THR A 226 2.58 -9.71 9.34
CA THR A 226 2.33 -8.36 8.84
C THR A 226 1.18 -7.71 9.58
N ALA A 227 1.33 -6.44 9.95
CA ALA A 227 0.26 -5.59 10.47
C ALA A 227 0.07 -4.40 9.54
N THR A 228 -1.18 -4.02 9.27
CA THR A 228 -1.50 -2.91 8.36
C THR A 228 -2.48 -1.92 8.96
N ALA A 229 -2.52 -0.73 8.38
CA ALA A 229 -3.51 0.30 8.66
C ALA A 229 -4.07 0.87 7.36
N CYS A 230 -5.35 1.27 7.38
CA CYS A 230 -5.98 2.05 6.31
C CYS A 230 -7.02 3.00 6.92
N ASP A 231 -7.00 4.27 6.53
CA ASP A 231 -7.81 5.37 7.11
C ASP A 231 -9.11 5.67 6.35
N HIS A 232 -9.58 4.71 5.55
CA HIS A 232 -10.78 4.83 4.70
C HIS A 232 -10.66 5.82 3.53
N HIS A 233 -9.52 6.50 3.39
CA HIS A 233 -9.24 7.43 2.28
C HIS A 233 -8.11 6.90 1.38
N ASP A 234 -7.93 5.57 1.36
CA ASP A 234 -6.89 4.86 0.60
C ASP A 234 -5.43 5.26 0.94
N HIS A 235 -5.23 5.92 2.09
CA HIS A 235 -3.93 5.96 2.73
C HIS A 235 -3.74 4.67 3.51
N MET A 236 -2.62 4.01 3.26
CA MET A 236 -2.32 2.71 3.83
C MET A 236 -0.89 2.69 4.33
N GLY A 237 -0.62 1.75 5.22
CA GLY A 237 0.71 1.47 5.73
C GLY A 237 0.81 0.03 6.20
N ALA A 238 2.02 -0.50 6.25
CA ALA A 238 2.26 -1.81 6.84
C ALA A 238 3.61 -1.90 7.54
N ASP A 239 3.70 -2.85 8.46
CA ASP A 239 4.97 -3.35 8.98
C ASP A 239 4.98 -4.87 8.88
N SER A 240 6.12 -5.45 8.55
CA SER A 240 6.31 -6.89 8.43
C SER A 240 7.55 -7.33 9.21
N ILE A 241 7.41 -8.40 9.98
CA ILE A 241 8.50 -9.04 10.71
C ILE A 241 8.52 -10.54 10.42
N ILE A 242 9.70 -11.12 10.52
CA ILE A 242 9.89 -12.55 10.50
C ILE A 242 9.70 -13.09 11.91
N ILE A 243 8.97 -14.20 12.05
CA ILE A 243 8.85 -14.96 13.30
C ILE A 243 9.10 -16.44 13.03
N ASN A 244 9.47 -17.19 14.06
CA ASN A 244 9.55 -18.65 14.00
C ASN A 244 8.46 -19.28 14.89
N ILE A 245 7.60 -20.12 14.34
CA ILE A 245 6.52 -20.78 15.09
C ILE A 245 6.97 -22.16 15.54
N GLU A 246 6.78 -22.45 16.82
CA GLU A 246 6.98 -23.78 17.42
C GLU A 246 5.66 -24.44 17.82
N LYS A 247 5.67 -25.79 17.88
CA LYS A 247 4.55 -26.60 18.37
C LYS A 247 4.74 -27.02 19.82
#